data_AF-A0A380ELP2-F1
#
_entry.id   AF-A0A380ELP2-F1
#
_cell.length_a   1.000
_cell.length_b   1.000
_cell.length_c   1.000
_cell.angle_alpha   90.00
_cell.angle_beta   90.00
_cell.angle_gamma   90.00
#
_symmetry.space_group_name_H-M   'P 1'
#
loop_
_entity.id
_entity.type
_entity.pdbx_description
1 polymer ?
#
loop_
_entity_poly.entity_id
_entity_poly.type
_entity_poly.pdbx_seq_one_letter_code
_entity_poly.pdbx_strand_id
1 'polypeptide(L)' 'MKERGYIEQLWREEKYHVLLHSQQSYQMIRNALKTDLSLHQVQQMIDVALLIERV' A
#
# COMPACT_ATOMS: atom_id res chain seq x y z
N MET A 1 -20.45 -2.51 5.77
CA MET A 1 -19.21 -3.16 5.28
C MET A 1 -18.04 -2.47 5.97
N LYS A 2 -17.16 -3.21 6.65
CA LYS A 2 -16.09 -2.60 7.47
C LYS A 2 -14.99 -2.06 6.55
N GLU A 3 -14.60 -0.80 6.73
CA GLU A 3 -13.51 -0.14 5.96
C GLU A 3 -12.23 -0.98 5.86
N ARG A 4 -11.92 -1.75 6.91
CA ARG A 4 -10.78 -2.68 6.91
C ARG A 4 -10.80 -3.72 5.79
N GLY A 5 -11.97 -4.23 5.39
CA GLY A 5 -12.07 -5.23 4.32
C GLY A 5 -11.66 -4.66 2.97
N TYR A 6 -11.97 -3.39 2.70
CA TYR A 6 -11.53 -2.69 1.49
C TYR A 6 -10.03 -2.43 1.48
N ILE A 7 -9.46 -2.09 2.64
CA ILE A 7 -8.01 -1.90 2.80
C ILE A 7 -7.26 -3.21 2.53
N GLU A 8 -7.73 -4.33 3.09
CA GLU A 8 -7.11 -5.63 2.86
C GLU A 8 -7.23 -6.09 1.40
N GLN A 9 -8.36 -5.82 0.75
CA GLN A 9 -8.54 -6.12 -0.67
C GLN A 9 -7.58 -5.29 -1.53
N LEU A 10 -7.56 -3.96 -1.34
CA LEU A 10 -6.66 -3.06 -2.05
C LEU A 10 -5.20 -3.48 -1.89
N TRP A 11 -4.78 -3.74 -0.65
CA TRP A 11 -3.42 -4.19 -0.38
C TRP A 11 -3.12 -5.54 -1.02
N ARG A 12 -4.06 -6.48 -1.03
CA ARG A 12 -3.84 -7.80 -1.63
C ARG A 12 -3.57 -7.70 -3.14
N GLU A 13 -4.22 -6.75 -3.81
CA GLU A 13 -4.04 -6.46 -5.24
C GLU A 13 -2.72 -5.71 -5.47
N GLU A 14 -2.51 -4.59 -4.78
CA GLU A 14 -1.41 -3.66 -5.06
C GLU A 14 -0.05 -4.08 -4.48
N LYS A 15 -0.02 -4.99 -3.50
CA LYS A 15 1.24 -5.40 -2.85
C LYS A 15 2.27 -5.96 -3.83
N TYR A 16 1.83 -6.61 -4.91
CA TYR A 16 2.73 -7.20 -5.91
C TYR A 16 3.31 -6.13 -6.84
N HIS A 17 2.49 -5.14 -7.22
CA HIS A 17 2.96 -3.97 -7.96
C HIS A 17 3.99 -3.21 -7.13
N VAL A 18 3.67 -2.86 -5.88
CA VAL A 18 4.62 -2.18 -4.99
C VAL A 18 5.90 -3.00 -4.79
N LEU A 19 5.81 -4.32 -4.60
CA LEU A 19 6.99 -5.18 -4.43
C LEU A 19 7.89 -5.20 -5.67
N LEU A 20 7.30 -5.13 -6.87
CA LEU A 20 8.05 -5.05 -8.14
C LEU A 20 8.83 -3.74 -8.23
N HIS A 21 8.23 -2.62 -7.82
CA HIS A 21 8.87 -1.30 -7.87
C HIS A 21 9.89 -1.08 -6.74
N SER A 22 9.55 -1.46 -5.51
CA SER A 22 10.44 -1.27 -4.36
C SER A 22 10.08 -2.18 -3.18
N GLN A 23 11.02 -3.06 -2.84
CA GLN A 23 10.96 -3.85 -1.60
C GLN A 23 10.88 -2.97 -0.35
N GLN A 24 11.52 -1.80 -0.35
CA GLN A 24 11.50 -0.87 0.77
C GLN A 24 10.11 -0.28 0.97
N SER A 25 9.47 0.16 -0.12
CA SER A 25 8.10 0.68 -0.09
C SER A 25 7.11 -0.39 0.34
N TYR A 26 7.26 -1.63 -0.14
CA TYR A 26 6.45 -2.76 0.29
C TYR A 26 6.54 -2.98 1.81
N GLN A 27 7.75 -2.97 2.38
CA GLN A 27 7.94 -3.15 3.82
C GLN A 27 7.35 -1.98 4.62
N MET A 28 7.49 -0.74 4.14
CA MET A 28 6.87 0.43 4.77
C MET A 28 5.35 0.29 4.83
N ILE A 29 4.69 0.03 3.69
CA ILE A 29 3.22 -0.09 3.64
C ILE A 29 2.74 -1.28 4.47
N ARG A 30 3.46 -2.42 4.43
CA ARG A 30 3.14 -3.59 5.26
C ARG A 30 3.20 -3.30 6.75
N ASN A 31 4.19 -2.51 7.20
CA ASN A 31 4.30 -2.14 8.61
C ASN A 31 3.24 -1.10 8.98
N ALA A 32 2.94 -0.18 8.08
CA ALA A 32 1.89 0.81 8.25
C ALA A 32 0.53 0.10 8.41
N LEU A 33 0.20 -0.89 7.59
CA LEU A 33 -1.06 -1.66 7.66
C LEU A 33 -1.30 -2.40 8.99
N LYS A 34 -0.27 -2.56 9.83
CA LYS A 34 -0.45 -3.11 11.19
C LYS A 34 -1.03 -2.09 12.17
N THR A 35 -1.03 -0.80 11.82
CA THR A 35 -1.63 0.28 12.61
C THR A 35 -3.01 0.65 12.07
N ASP A 36 -3.73 1.52 12.79
CA ASP A 36 -5.03 2.01 12.34
C ASP A 36 -4.83 3.08 11.25
N LEU A 37 -4.81 2.63 10.00
CA LEU A 37 -4.74 3.48 8.81
C LEU A 37 -6.09 3.54 8.12
N SER A 38 -6.37 4.72 7.58
CA SER A 38 -7.49 4.90 6.65
C SER A 38 -7.14 4.37 5.26
N LEU A 39 -8.18 4.00 4.51
CA LEU A 39 -8.04 3.59 3.10
C LEU A 39 -7.31 4.63 2.27
N HIS A 40 -7.62 5.91 2.48
CA HIS A 40 -6.99 7.02 1.78
C HIS A 40 -5.47 7.08 2.01
N GLN A 41 -5.01 6.88 3.25
CA GLN A 41 -3.59 6.88 3.56
C GLN A 41 -2.86 5.70 2.91
N VAL A 42 -3.46 4.50 2.95
CA VAL A 42 -2.88 3.32 2.30
C VAL A 42 -2.76 3.56 0.80
N GLN A 43 -3.79 4.13 0.17
CA GLN A 43 -3.78 4.43 -1.24
C GLN A 43 -2.70 5.46 -1.61
N GLN A 44 -2.56 6.55 -0.83
CA GLN A 44 -1.48 7.52 -1.04
C GLN A 44 -0.09 6.88 -0.91
N MET A 45 0.12 5.98 0.05
CA MET A 45 1.42 5.32 0.19
C MET A 45 1.73 4.39 -0.99
N ILE A 46 0.71 3.70 -1.52
CA ILE A 46 0.83 2.88 -2.73
C ILE A 46 1.16 3.77 -3.92
N ASP A 47 0.40 4.84 -4.15
CA ASP A 47 0.65 5.79 -5.25
C ASP A 47 2.09 6.32 -5.22
N VAL A 48 2.57 6.78 -4.06
CA VAL A 48 3.96 7.24 -3.90
C VAL A 48 4.96 6.13 -4.21
N ALA A 49 4.70 4.90 -3.76
CA ALA A 49 5.56 3.77 -4.03
C ALA A 49 5.65 3.40 -5.52
N LEU A 50 4.55 3.52 -6.26
CA LEU A 50 4.47 3.26 -7.69
C LEU A 50 5.03 4.43 -8.53
N LEU A 51 5.02 5.66 -7.99
CA LEU A 51 5.50 6.86 -8.69
C LEU A 51 7.02 6.97 -8.74
N ILE A 52 7.73 6.34 -7.80
CA ILE A 52 9.19 6.44 -7.62
C ILE A 52 10.01 5.90 -8.81
N GLU A 53 9.46 5.03 -9.67
CA GLU A 53 10.19 4.52 -10.86
C GLU A 53 9.95 5.32 -12.16
N ARG A 54 9.26 6.46 -12.12
CA ARG A 54 9.03 7.30 -13.32
C ARG A 54 10.06 8.41 -13.55
N VAL A 55 11.23 8.39 -12.88
CA VAL A 55 12.29 9.40 -13.07
C VAL A 55 13.57 8.76 -13.59
#